data_AF-A0A9D1RW52-F1
#
_entry.id   AF-A0A9D1RW52-F1
#
_cell.length_a   1.000
_cell.length_b   1.000
_cell.length_c   1.000
_cell.angle_alpha   90.00
_cell.angle_beta   90.00
_cell.angle_gamma   90.00
#
_symmetry.space_group_name_H-M   'P 1'
#
loop_
_entity.id
_entity.type
_entity.pdbx_description
1 polymer ?
#
loop_
_entity_poly.entity_id
_entity_poly.type
_entity_poly.pdbx_seq_one_letter_code
_entity_poly.pdbx_strand_id
1 'polypeptide(L)'
;METWKEKRNRILLLLFLLSFVVYAVSFYVAFADLPLNIPPWHQFLLLYFHFVPMFFLEWLLCRTAKLRWRILLPLLPLVLVGLWFLSTAEWYLMAWFFFGIWCVPPVLGCLAGWGAWAIEKRSKSK
;
A
#
# COMPACT_ATOMS: atom_id res chain seq x y z
N MET A 1 -15.41 17.43 22.00
CA MET A 1 -13.95 17.33 22.22
C MET A 1 -13.46 16.07 21.53
N GLU A 2 -12.64 16.18 20.49
CA GLU A 2 -12.10 15.01 19.78
C GLU A 2 -11.08 14.28 20.67
N THR A 3 -11.23 12.98 20.83
CA THR A 3 -10.32 12.18 21.65
C THR A 3 -8.96 12.06 20.97
N TRP A 4 -7.87 11.90 21.73
CA TRP A 4 -6.53 11.72 21.16
C TRP A 4 -6.44 10.50 20.21
N LYS A 5 -7.26 9.47 20.47
CA LYS A 5 -7.36 8.27 19.61
C LYS A 5 -7.94 8.60 18.23
N GLU A 6 -8.99 9.42 18.18
CA GLU A 6 -9.64 9.88 16.95
C GLU A 6 -8.70 10.78 16.13
N LYS A 7 -8.06 11.78 16.76
CA LYS A 7 -7.06 12.63 16.10
C LYS A 7 -5.98 11.81 15.42
N ARG A 8 -5.45 10.81 16.15
CA ARG A 8 -4.39 9.94 15.61
C ARG A 8 -4.88 9.02 14.49
N ASN A 9 -6.12 8.53 14.53
CA ASN A 9 -6.70 7.77 13.42
C ASN A 9 -6.86 8.65 12.18
N ARG A 10 -7.30 9.90 12.36
CA ARG A 10 -7.45 10.87 11.28
C ARG A 10 -6.10 11.23 10.65
N ILE A 11 -5.06 11.40 11.45
CA ILE A 11 -3.68 11.60 10.95
C ILE A 11 -3.23 10.41 10.10
N LEU A 12 -3.42 9.17 10.58
CA LEU A 12 -3.05 7.98 9.80
C LEU A 12 -3.83 7.90 8.48
N LEU A 13 -5.12 8.22 8.50
CA LEU A 13 -5.94 8.28 7.29
C LEU A 13 -5.44 9.33 6.32
N LEU A 14 -5.11 10.53 6.80
CA LEU A 14 -4.54 11.60 5.97
C LEU A 14 -3.19 11.20 5.35
N LEU A 15 -2.30 10.58 6.13
CA LEU A 15 -1.01 10.10 5.64
C LEU A 15 -1.19 8.99 4.59
N PHE A 16 -2.12 8.07 4.81
CA PHE A 16 -2.51 7.07 3.81
C PHE A 16 -3.00 7.74 2.52
N LEU A 17 -3.96 8.65 2.60
CA LEU A 17 -4.53 9.30 1.41
C LEU A 17 -3.48 10.10 0.64
N LEU A 18 -2.65 10.88 1.33
CA LEU A 18 -1.60 11.67 0.68
C LEU A 18 -0.55 10.79 0.01
N SER A 19 -0.05 9.77 0.69
CA SER A 19 0.92 8.83 0.10
C SER A 19 0.31 7.99 -1.02
N PHE A 20 -0.97 7.62 -0.93
CA PHE A 20 -1.67 6.91 -2.00
C PHE A 20 -1.84 7.80 -3.24
N VAL A 21 -2.21 9.06 -3.07
CA VAL A 21 -2.32 10.03 -4.18
C VAL A 21 -0.97 10.23 -4.85
N VAL A 22 0.10 10.41 -4.08
CA VAL A 22 1.46 10.53 -4.65
C VAL A 22 1.81 9.29 -5.46
N TYR A 23 1.55 8.09 -4.92
CA TYR A 23 1.80 6.84 -5.64
C TYR A 23 0.97 6.74 -6.94
N ALA A 24 -0.33 7.06 -6.89
CA ALA A 24 -1.22 7.00 -8.03
C ALA A 24 -0.82 8.00 -9.13
N VAL A 25 -0.39 9.21 -8.76
CA VAL A 25 0.13 10.21 -9.70
C VAL A 25 1.45 9.73 -10.30
N SER A 26 2.38 9.19 -9.50
CA SER A 26 3.62 8.61 -10.04
C SER A 26 3.34 7.47 -11.02
N PHE A 27 2.36 6.61 -10.71
CA PHE A 27 1.90 5.56 -11.60
C PHE A 27 1.35 6.15 -12.90
N TYR A 28 0.44 7.10 -12.84
CA TYR A 28 -0.12 7.75 -14.02
C TYR A 28 0.96 8.41 -14.90
N VAL A 29 1.84 9.22 -14.31
CA VAL A 29 2.92 9.92 -15.03
C VAL A 29 3.88 8.95 -15.71
N ALA A 30 4.15 7.79 -15.10
CA ALA A 30 5.03 6.77 -15.70
C ALA A 30 4.51 6.19 -17.02
N PHE A 31 3.19 6.13 -17.16
CA PHE A 31 2.51 5.46 -18.28
C PHE A 31 1.77 6.43 -19.21
N ALA A 32 1.74 7.73 -18.89
CA ALA A 32 1.10 8.76 -19.70
C ALA A 32 1.93 9.18 -20.92
N ASP A 33 3.27 9.20 -20.80
CA ASP A 33 4.18 9.60 -21.86
C ASP A 33 4.86 8.38 -22.51
N LEU A 34 4.75 8.26 -23.84
CA LEU A 34 5.51 7.31 -24.67
C LEU A 34 6.51 8.08 -25.55
N PRO A 35 7.77 7.61 -25.72
CA PRO A 35 8.35 6.35 -25.24
C PRO A 35 8.76 6.36 -23.77
N LEU A 36 8.72 5.17 -23.15
CA LEU A 36 8.88 4.94 -21.71
C LEU A 36 10.33 5.19 -21.21
N ASN A 37 10.77 6.45 -21.16
CA ASN A 37 12.06 6.83 -20.56
C ASN A 37 11.87 7.22 -19.09
N ILE A 38 11.62 6.21 -18.24
CA ILE A 38 11.38 6.43 -16.82
C ILE A 38 12.72 6.57 -16.10
N PRO A 39 13.02 7.73 -15.49
CA PRO A 39 14.27 7.92 -14.77
C PRO A 39 14.33 6.98 -13.55
N PRO A 40 15.54 6.56 -13.09
CA PRO A 40 15.68 5.56 -12.04
C PRO A 40 14.95 5.89 -10.73
N TRP A 41 14.88 7.17 -10.36
CA TRP A 41 14.15 7.61 -9.17
C TRP A 41 12.64 7.33 -9.29
N HIS A 42 12.07 7.51 -10.48
CA HIS A 42 10.64 7.29 -10.73
C HIS A 42 10.33 5.80 -10.79
N GLN A 43 11.23 4.98 -11.35
CA GLN A 43 11.15 3.52 -11.27
C GLN A 43 11.15 3.03 -9.82
N PHE A 44 12.02 3.60 -8.97
CA PHE A 44 12.05 3.29 -7.54
C PHE A 44 10.72 3.64 -6.85
N LEU A 45 10.13 4.80 -7.18
CA LEU A 45 8.82 5.17 -6.64
C LEU A 45 7.74 4.17 -7.06
N LEU A 46 7.69 3.77 -8.33
CA LEU A 46 6.71 2.79 -8.81
C LEU A 46 6.86 1.42 -8.13
N LEU A 47 8.10 0.99 -7.91
CA LEU A 47 8.38 -0.35 -7.41
C LEU A 47 8.27 -0.47 -5.90
N TYR A 48 8.47 0.61 -5.13
CA TYR A 48 8.58 0.49 -3.67
C TYR A 48 7.68 1.43 -2.87
N PHE A 49 7.24 2.55 -3.44
CA PHE A 49 6.61 3.60 -2.64
C PHE A 49 5.25 3.20 -2.08
N HIS A 50 4.51 2.29 -2.72
CA HIS A 50 3.25 1.75 -2.21
C HIS A 50 3.39 0.93 -0.91
N PHE A 51 4.61 0.66 -0.45
CA PHE A 51 4.88 0.27 0.94
C PHE A 51 4.28 1.28 1.94
N VAL A 52 4.48 2.58 1.71
CA VAL A 52 4.10 3.67 2.63
C VAL A 52 2.59 3.78 2.84
N PRO A 53 1.74 3.89 1.79
CA PRO A 53 0.31 3.92 1.99
C PRO A 53 -0.19 2.63 2.64
N MET A 54 0.32 1.45 2.25
CA MET A 54 -0.11 0.19 2.87
C MET A 54 0.27 0.08 4.34
N PHE A 55 1.43 0.61 4.73
CA PHE A 55 1.81 0.72 6.15
C PHE A 55 0.80 1.56 6.96
N PHE A 56 0.48 2.76 6.49
CA PHE A 56 -0.47 3.63 7.20
C PHE A 56 -1.89 3.06 7.22
N LEU A 57 -2.32 2.48 6.10
CA LEU A 57 -3.61 1.80 5.99
C LEU A 57 -3.70 0.66 7.01
N GLU A 58 -2.70 -0.21 7.05
CA GLU A 58 -2.75 -1.39 7.90
C GLU A 58 -2.64 -1.04 9.39
N TRP A 59 -1.82 -0.03 9.73
CA TRP A 59 -1.77 0.47 11.10
C TRP A 59 -3.11 1.09 11.54
N LEU A 60 -3.81 1.79 10.63
CA LEU A 60 -5.14 2.31 10.88
C LEU A 60 -6.17 1.17 11.06
N LEU A 61 -6.21 0.21 10.14
CA LEU A 61 -7.13 -0.92 10.17
C LEU A 61 -6.93 -1.79 11.41
N CYS A 62 -5.69 -1.96 11.86
CA CYS A 62 -5.39 -2.66 13.11
C CYS A 62 -6.05 -2.01 14.34
N ARG A 63 -6.34 -0.71 14.28
CA ARG A 63 -6.93 0.07 15.37
C ARG A 63 -8.44 0.22 15.28
N THR A 64 -9.01 0.15 14.08
CA THR A 64 -10.42 0.48 13.82
C THR A 64 -11.24 -0.70 13.31
N ALA A 65 -10.61 -1.68 12.65
CA ALA A 65 -11.30 -2.71 11.90
C ALA A 65 -11.12 -4.13 12.49
N LYS A 66 -12.08 -5.00 12.16
CA LYS A 66 -12.01 -6.45 12.44
C LYS A 66 -10.96 -7.10 11.55
N LEU A 67 -10.44 -8.25 11.97
CA LEU A 67 -9.38 -8.99 11.26
C LEU A 67 -9.71 -9.25 9.78
N ARG A 68 -10.97 -9.57 9.45
CA ARG A 68 -11.40 -9.78 8.06
C ARG A 68 -11.11 -8.56 7.16
N TRP A 69 -11.42 -7.36 7.65
CA TRP A 69 -11.21 -6.11 6.91
C TRP A 69 -9.76 -5.67 6.85
N ARG A 70 -8.95 -6.04 7.85
CA ARG A 70 -7.49 -5.85 7.84
C ARG A 70 -6.82 -6.56 6.66
N ILE A 71 -7.33 -7.74 6.30
CA ILE A 71 -6.76 -8.52 5.19
C ILE A 71 -7.40 -8.12 3.87
N LEU A 72 -8.74 -7.99 3.83
CA LEU A 72 -9.47 -7.75 2.58
C LEU A 72 -9.15 -6.38 1.96
N LEU A 73 -9.01 -5.34 2.78
CA LEU A 73 -8.95 -3.97 2.28
C LEU A 73 -7.60 -3.63 1.60
N PRO A 74 -6.43 -4.12 2.09
CA PRO A 74 -5.17 -4.05 1.34
C PRO A 74 -5.10 -5.04 0.17
N LEU A 75 -5.69 -6.24 0.31
CA LEU A 75 -5.57 -7.30 -0.69
C LEU A 75 -6.40 -7.03 -1.95
N LEU A 76 -7.61 -6.48 -1.79
CA LEU A 76 -8.55 -6.31 -2.89
C LEU A 76 -8.00 -5.39 -4.00
N PRO A 77 -7.41 -4.21 -3.71
CA PRO A 77 -6.75 -3.40 -4.73
C PRO A 77 -5.59 -4.12 -5.43
N LEU A 78 -4.77 -4.88 -4.70
CA LEU A 78 -3.64 -5.63 -5.27
C LEU A 78 -4.13 -6.70 -6.26
N VAL A 79 -5.17 -7.43 -5.89
CA VAL A 79 -5.76 -8.46 -6.76
C VAL A 79 -6.41 -7.83 -7.99
N LEU A 80 -7.17 -6.74 -7.83
CA LEU A 80 -7.81 -6.08 -8.96
C LEU A 80 -6.80 -5.54 -9.98
N VAL A 81 -5.78 -4.82 -9.52
CA VAL A 81 -4.71 -4.29 -10.39
C VAL A 81 -3.89 -5.43 -10.98
N GLY A 82 -3.60 -6.47 -10.20
CA GLY A 82 -2.90 -7.66 -10.66
C GLY A 82 -3.62 -8.43 -11.75
N LEU A 83 -4.92 -8.68 -11.56
CA LEU A 83 -5.76 -9.36 -12.56
C LEU A 83 -5.87 -8.55 -13.84
N TRP A 84 -6.05 -7.23 -13.72
CA TRP A 84 -6.01 -6.35 -14.89
C TRP A 84 -4.69 -6.48 -15.64
N PHE A 85 -3.55 -6.31 -14.95
CA PHE A 85 -2.22 -6.42 -15.56
C PHE A 85 -1.96 -7.79 -16.21
N LEU A 86 -2.24 -8.89 -15.50
CA LEU A 86 -2.07 -10.24 -16.03
C LEU A 86 -2.94 -10.50 -17.25
N SER A 87 -4.18 -10.00 -17.24
CA SER A 87 -5.08 -10.12 -18.39
C SER A 87 -4.56 -9.36 -19.61
N THR A 88 -4.03 -8.15 -19.42
CA THR A 88 -3.42 -7.35 -20.50
C THR A 88 -2.13 -7.95 -21.03
N ALA A 89 -1.43 -8.71 -20.19
CA ALA A 89 -0.20 -9.41 -20.54
C ALA A 89 -0.46 -10.88 -20.94
N GLU A 90 -1.68 -11.22 -21.34
CA GLU A 90 -2.06 -12.56 -21.84
C GLU A 90 -1.62 -13.71 -20.93
N TRP A 91 -1.52 -13.45 -19.62
CA TRP A 91 -1.12 -14.43 -18.60
C TRP A 91 0.30 -15.00 -18.77
N TYR A 92 1.20 -14.32 -19.48
CA TYR A 92 2.59 -14.78 -19.62
C TYR A 92 3.29 -14.96 -18.27
N LEU A 93 4.16 -15.97 -18.18
CA LEU A 93 4.93 -16.28 -16.97
C LEU A 93 5.75 -15.07 -16.48
N MET A 94 6.27 -14.27 -17.40
CA MET A 94 7.02 -13.05 -17.05
C MET A 94 6.13 -12.01 -16.35
N ALA A 95 4.85 -11.90 -16.73
CA ALA A 95 3.92 -10.99 -16.08
C ALA A 95 3.64 -11.42 -14.64
N TRP A 96 3.53 -12.73 -14.38
CA TRP A 96 3.43 -13.26 -13.02
C TRP A 96 4.65 -12.91 -12.16
N PHE A 97 5.86 -12.97 -12.73
CA PHE A 97 7.08 -12.60 -12.03
C PHE A 97 7.09 -11.11 -11.65
N PHE A 98 6.74 -10.22 -12.59
CA PHE A 98 6.64 -8.78 -12.31
C PHE A 98 5.54 -8.46 -11.28
N PHE A 99 4.39 -9.12 -11.39
CA PHE A 99 3.30 -8.97 -10.42
C PHE A 99 3.74 -9.43 -9.02
N GLY A 100 4.48 -10.53 -8.93
CA GLY A 100 5.05 -11.03 -7.68
C GLY A 100 5.98 -10.02 -7.02
N ILE A 101 6.92 -9.45 -7.78
CA ILE A 101 7.83 -8.40 -7.29
C ILE A 101 7.04 -7.17 -6.84
N TRP A 102 6.08 -6.73 -7.65
CA TRP A 102 5.24 -5.57 -7.35
C TRP A 102 4.39 -5.76 -6.07
N CYS A 103 4.05 -7.01 -5.71
CA CYS A 103 3.35 -7.34 -4.48
C CYS A 103 4.22 -7.35 -3.21
N VAL A 104 5.55 -7.34 -3.32
CA VAL A 104 6.44 -7.40 -2.13
C VAL A 104 6.33 -6.17 -1.23
N PRO A 105 6.51 -4.92 -1.72
CA PRO A 105 6.40 -3.71 -0.89
C PRO A 105 5.07 -3.57 -0.11
N PRO A 106 3.88 -3.79 -0.71
CA PRO A 106 2.62 -3.61 0.01
C PRO A 106 2.43 -4.66 1.10
N VAL A 107 2.89 -5.91 0.88
CA VAL A 107 2.91 -6.95 1.92
C VAL A 107 3.84 -6.54 3.06
N LEU A 108 5.04 -6.06 2.77
CA LEU A 108 5.97 -5.58 3.79
C LEU A 108 5.40 -4.37 4.56
N GLY A 109 4.71 -3.46 3.87
CA GLY A 109 4.02 -2.33 4.49
C GLY A 109 2.96 -2.80 5.48
N CYS A 110 2.13 -3.78 5.10
CA CYS A 110 1.12 -4.36 5.98
C CYS A 110 1.75 -5.03 7.22
N LEU A 111 2.79 -5.84 7.03
CA LEU A 111 3.52 -6.49 8.13
C LEU A 111 4.12 -5.46 9.11
N ALA A 112 4.70 -4.37 8.58
CA ALA A 112 5.20 -3.27 9.39
C ALA A 112 4.07 -2.58 10.17
N GLY A 113 2.88 -2.41 9.57
CA GLY A 113 1.69 -1.86 10.24
C GLY A 113 1.21 -2.74 11.40
N TRP A 114 1.22 -4.06 11.22
CA TRP A 114 0.95 -5.03 12.31
C TRP A 114 1.98 -4.92 13.42
N GLY A 115 3.26 -4.83 13.07
CA GLY A 115 4.35 -4.66 14.03
C GLY A 115 4.19 -3.39 14.88
N ALA A 116 3.94 -2.24 14.23
CA ALA A 116 3.72 -0.97 14.90
C ALA A 116 2.54 -1.04 15.88
N TRP A 117 1.43 -1.65 15.46
CA TRP A 117 0.28 -1.86 16.32
C TRP A 117 0.57 -2.81 17.50
N ALA A 118 1.30 -3.90 17.26
CA ALA A 118 1.66 -4.86 18.30
C ALA A 118 2.56 -4.23 19.37
N ILE A 119 3.54 -3.42 18.97
CA ILE A 119 4.40 -2.65 19.88
C ILE A 119 3.57 -1.67 20.71
N GLU A 120 2.67 -0.92 20.08
CA GLU A 120 1.78 0.02 20.78
C GLU A 120 0.91 -0.70 21.82
N LYS A 121 0.33 -1.85 21.45
CA LYS A 121 -0.53 -2.62 22.35
C LYS A 121 0.26 -3.16 23.55
N ARG A 122 1.50 -3.62 23.34
CA ARG A 122 2.40 -4.06 24.44
C ARG A 122 2.77 -2.91 25.36
N SER A 123 3.06 -1.72 24.82
CA SER A 123 3.41 -0.55 25.63
C SER A 123 2.28 -0.06 26.53
N LYS A 124 1.01 -0.30 26.14
CA LYS A 124 -0.17 0.07 26.94
C LYS A 124 -0.58 -0.98 27.97
N SER A 125 0.01 -2.18 27.89
CA SER A 125 -0.27 -3.29 28.80
C SER A 125 0.75 -3.40 29.93
N LYS A 126 1.85 -2.65 29.84
CA LYS A 126 2.81 -2.41 30.93
C LYS A 126 2.39 -1.14 31.65
#